data_AF-A0A094P3W1-F1
#
_entry.id   AF-A0A094P3W1-F1
#
_cell.length_a   1.000
_cell.length_b   1.000
_cell.length_c   1.000
_cell.angle_alpha   90.00
_cell.angle_beta   90.00
_cell.angle_gamma   90.00
#
_symmetry.space_group_name_H-M   'P 1'
#
loop_
_entity.id
_entity.type
_entity.pdbx_description
1 polymer ?
#
loop_
_entity_poly.entity_id
_entity_poly.type
_entity_poly.pdbx_seq_one_letter_code
_entity_poly.pdbx_strand_id
1 'polypeptide(L)'
;MRNPGVYQLPPGSRVIDAIKAAGDQLKGVDISDINLARTLVDGEQILVGGVKYSSGKAVVKKISPDNPLDINRATLAQLDTLPGIGPVTAGRIIDYRSKVGRINALDELKKISGLGGSKFEEIKILLRVS
;
A
#
# COMPACT_ATOMS: atom_id res chain seq x y z
N MET A 1 7.81 0.26 -21.55
CA MET A 1 6.97 0.92 -22.56
C MET A 1 7.84 1.80 -23.42
N ARG A 2 7.53 1.92 -24.71
CA ARG A 2 8.20 2.91 -25.58
C ARG A 2 7.64 4.32 -25.35
N ASN A 3 6.35 4.42 -24.99
CA ASN A 3 5.64 5.68 -24.85
C ASN A 3 4.76 5.64 -23.59
N PRO A 4 5.29 5.78 -22.37
CA PRO A 4 4.46 5.93 -21.18
C PRO A 4 3.69 7.27 -21.22
N GLY A 5 2.41 7.26 -20.87
CA GLY A 5 1.57 8.45 -20.91
C GLY A 5 0.11 8.19 -20.53
N VAL A 6 -0.73 9.23 -20.65
CA VAL A 6 -2.18 9.15 -20.49
C VAL A 6 -2.82 8.87 -21.84
N TYR A 7 -3.72 7.90 -21.90
CA TYR A 7 -4.37 7.45 -23.12
C TYR A 7 -5.89 7.46 -22.95
N GLN A 8 -6.59 7.94 -23.96
CA GLN A 8 -8.03 7.79 -24.06
C GLN A 8 -8.34 6.53 -24.86
N LEU A 9 -9.14 5.64 -24.27
CA LEU A 9 -9.50 4.36 -24.86
C LEU A 9 -11.03 4.21 -24.88
N PRO A 10 -11.58 3.44 -25.85
CA PRO A 10 -13.00 3.15 -25.89
C PRO A 10 -13.50 2.49 -24.58
N PRO A 11 -14.75 2.76 -24.16
CA PRO A 11 -15.37 2.03 -23.07
C PRO A 11 -15.32 0.51 -23.31
N GLY A 12 -14.95 -0.25 -22.28
CA GLY A 12 -14.78 -1.71 -22.39
C GLY A 12 -13.40 -2.16 -22.85
N SER A 13 -12.47 -1.24 -23.15
CA SER A 13 -11.07 -1.58 -23.39
C SER A 13 -10.45 -2.33 -22.21
N ARG A 14 -9.52 -3.22 -22.52
CA ARG A 14 -8.81 -4.06 -21.57
C ARG A 14 -7.40 -3.55 -21.31
N VAL A 15 -6.76 -4.07 -20.27
CA VAL A 15 -5.37 -3.73 -19.92
C VAL A 15 -4.40 -3.93 -21.08
N ILE A 16 -4.58 -4.98 -21.88
CA ILE A 16 -3.75 -5.20 -23.07
C ILE A 16 -3.85 -4.05 -24.10
N ASP A 17 -5.01 -3.41 -24.21
CA ASP A 17 -5.23 -2.32 -25.18
C ASP A 17 -4.47 -1.07 -24.74
N ALA A 18 -4.44 -0.78 -23.44
CA ALA A 18 -3.63 0.30 -22.87
C ALA A 18 -2.13 0.05 -23.03
N ILE A 19 -1.67 -1.19 -22.86
CA ILE A 19 -0.25 -1.55 -23.05
C ILE A 19 0.17 -1.37 -24.50
N LYS A 20 -0.67 -1.78 -25.45
CA LYS A 20 -0.45 -1.55 -26.88
C LYS A 20 -0.41 -0.05 -27.21
N ALA A 21 -1.34 0.73 -26.66
CA ALA A 21 -1.36 2.18 -26.84
C ALA A 21 -0.07 2.86 -26.31
N ALA A 22 0.49 2.34 -25.22
CA ALA A 22 1.76 2.79 -24.65
C ALA A 22 3.03 2.28 -25.39
N GLY A 23 2.86 1.65 -26.56
CA GLY A 23 3.96 1.19 -27.41
C GLY A 23 4.55 -0.15 -26.97
N ASP A 24 3.72 -1.02 -26.39
CA ASP A 24 4.04 -2.35 -25.88
C ASP A 24 5.16 -2.40 -24.82
N GLN A 25 5.30 -3.56 -24.20
CA GLN A 25 6.40 -3.83 -23.28
C GLN A 25 7.76 -3.80 -24.00
N LEU A 26 8.79 -3.32 -23.29
CA LEU A 26 10.17 -3.42 -23.79
C LEU A 26 10.67 -4.86 -23.63
N LYS A 27 11.65 -5.25 -24.44
CA LYS A 27 12.27 -6.58 -24.33
C LYS A 27 12.86 -6.77 -22.93
N GLY A 28 12.50 -7.86 -22.25
CA GLY A 28 12.94 -8.15 -20.89
C GLY A 28 12.08 -7.57 -19.77
N VAL A 29 11.01 -6.83 -20.09
CA VAL A 29 9.99 -6.45 -19.10
C VAL A 29 9.00 -7.60 -18.98
N ASP A 30 8.85 -8.15 -17.79
CA ASP A 30 7.84 -9.18 -17.49
C ASP A 30 6.51 -8.53 -17.11
N ILE A 31 5.44 -8.95 -17.79
CA ILE A 31 4.05 -8.54 -17.52
C ILE A 31 3.15 -9.73 -17.18
N SER A 32 3.73 -10.91 -16.95
CA SER A 32 2.98 -12.15 -16.68
C SER A 32 2.10 -12.05 -15.43
N ASP A 33 2.48 -11.19 -14.48
CA ASP A 33 1.72 -10.89 -13.26
C ASP A 33 0.54 -9.93 -13.46
N ILE A 34 0.40 -9.33 -14.66
CA ILE A 34 -0.67 -8.37 -14.97
C ILE A 34 -1.83 -9.12 -15.62
N ASN A 35 -3.04 -8.94 -15.10
CA ASN A 35 -4.24 -9.45 -15.76
C ASN A 35 -4.55 -8.62 -17.02
N LEU A 36 -3.98 -9.03 -18.14
CA LEU A 36 -4.11 -8.36 -19.45
C LEU A 36 -5.55 -8.35 -19.99
N ALA A 37 -6.39 -9.27 -19.53
CA ALA A 37 -7.75 -9.47 -20.03
C ALA A 37 -8.82 -8.67 -19.26
N ARG A 38 -8.47 -8.07 -18.12
CA ARG A 38 -9.47 -7.30 -17.35
C ARG A 38 -9.82 -6.00 -18.07
N THR A 39 -11.08 -5.61 -17.96
CA THR A 39 -11.59 -4.32 -18.41
C THR A 39 -10.98 -3.19 -17.58
N LEU A 40 -10.74 -2.07 -18.24
CA LEU A 40 -10.26 -0.84 -17.61
C LEU A 40 -11.41 -0.10 -16.93
N VAL A 41 -11.09 0.60 -15.84
CA VAL A 41 -11.96 1.62 -15.27
C VAL A 41 -11.43 3.01 -15.57
N ASP A 42 -12.30 4.01 -15.52
CA ASP A 42 -11.90 5.40 -15.76
C ASP A 42 -10.84 5.87 -14.75
N GLY A 43 -9.88 6.67 -15.21
CA GLY A 43 -8.78 7.18 -14.38
C GLY A 43 -7.76 6.13 -13.93
N GLU A 44 -7.76 4.94 -14.52
CA GLU A 44 -6.91 3.83 -14.10
C GLU A 44 -5.42 4.00 -14.47
N GLN A 45 -4.54 3.64 -13.53
CA GLN A 45 -3.09 3.57 -13.73
C GLN A 45 -2.60 2.12 -13.84
N ILE A 46 -1.89 1.81 -14.94
CA ILE A 46 -1.25 0.50 -15.18
C ILE A 46 0.26 0.67 -15.09
N LEU A 47 0.87 0.06 -14.08
CA LEU A 47 2.33 0.08 -13.92
C LEU A 47 2.95 -1.13 -14.63
N VAL A 48 3.90 -0.89 -15.53
CA VAL A 48 4.60 -1.93 -16.31
C VAL A 48 6.10 -1.80 -16.11
N GLY A 49 6.74 -2.88 -15.65
CA GLY A 49 8.18 -2.91 -15.38
C GLY A 49 8.64 -2.15 -14.12
N GLY A 50 7.72 -1.53 -13.39
CA GLY A 50 7.98 -1.02 -12.05
C GLY A 50 7.84 -2.14 -11.02
N VAL A 51 8.68 -2.12 -9.98
CA VAL A 51 8.46 -2.92 -8.78
C VAL A 51 7.03 -2.68 -8.30
N LYS A 52 6.24 -3.76 -8.19
CA LYS A 52 4.79 -3.79 -7.95
C LYS A 52 4.27 -2.59 -7.14
N TYR A 53 3.55 -1.69 -7.80
CA TYR A 53 2.40 -1.00 -7.18
C TYR A 53 1.14 -1.54 -7.83
N SER A 54 0.82 -2.78 -7.47
CA SER A 54 -0.53 -3.30 -7.61
C SER A 54 -1.43 -2.44 -6.73
N SER A 55 -2.37 -1.71 -7.32
CA SER A 55 -3.59 -1.32 -6.63
C SER A 55 -4.31 -2.60 -6.19
N GLY A 56 -3.95 -3.09 -4.99
CA GLY A 56 -4.43 -4.35 -4.42
C GLY A 56 -3.29 -5.21 -3.87
N LYS A 57 -3.14 -5.20 -2.54
CA LYS A 57 -2.06 -5.77 -1.72
C LYS A 57 -0.70 -5.13 -1.95
N ALA A 58 -0.38 -4.15 -1.10
CA ALA A 58 0.99 -3.81 -0.77
C ALA A 58 1.77 -5.11 -0.57
N VAL A 59 2.87 -5.28 -1.30
CA VAL A 59 3.91 -6.23 -0.89
C VAL A 59 4.30 -5.76 0.50
N VAL A 60 3.79 -6.44 1.54
CA VAL A 60 4.12 -6.12 2.92
C VAL A 60 5.59 -6.47 3.07
N LYS A 61 6.45 -5.50 2.78
CA LYS A 61 7.87 -5.55 3.14
C LYS A 61 7.89 -5.96 4.61
N LYS A 62 8.53 -7.09 4.91
CA LYS A 62 8.52 -7.70 6.25
C LYS A 62 8.82 -6.59 7.27
N ILE A 63 7.89 -6.38 8.20
CA ILE A 63 8.08 -5.40 9.26
C ILE A 63 9.12 -5.99 10.20
N SER A 64 10.21 -5.27 10.40
CA SER A 64 11.32 -5.64 11.27
C SER A 64 11.95 -4.37 11.85
N PRO A 65 12.81 -4.48 12.87
CA PRO A 65 13.55 -3.33 13.39
C PRO A 65 14.39 -2.61 12.33
N ASP A 66 14.92 -3.35 11.33
CA ASP A 66 15.68 -2.80 10.21
C ASP A 66 14.81 -2.14 9.13
N ASN A 67 13.50 -2.43 9.14
CA ASN A 67 12.52 -1.89 8.19
C ASN A 67 11.20 -1.57 8.93
N PRO A 68 11.21 -0.54 9.79
CA PRO A 68 10.06 -0.23 10.63
C PRO A 68 8.91 0.35 9.81
N LEU A 69 7.69 0.01 10.23
CA LEU A 69 6.47 0.51 9.64
C LEU A 69 6.23 1.97 10.08
N ASP A 70 6.00 2.84 9.12
CA ASP A 70 5.65 4.24 9.37
C ASP A 70 4.18 4.36 9.78
N ILE A 71 3.94 4.78 11.02
CA ILE A 71 2.59 4.87 11.58
C ILE A 71 1.70 5.86 10.82
N ASN A 72 2.27 6.95 10.28
CA ASN A 72 1.53 8.00 9.58
C ASN A 72 1.21 7.62 8.13
N ARG A 73 1.80 6.54 7.61
CA ARG A 73 1.59 6.05 6.23
C ARG A 73 1.08 4.61 6.17
N ALA A 74 1.05 3.91 7.30
CA ALA A 74 0.60 2.54 7.39
C ALA A 74 -0.85 2.37 6.93
N THR A 75 -1.09 1.30 6.19
CA THR A 75 -2.44 0.84 5.83
C THR A 75 -3.00 -0.06 6.94
N LEU A 76 -4.32 -0.23 6.96
CA LEU A 76 -4.98 -1.15 7.91
C LEU A 76 -4.40 -2.56 7.83
N ALA A 77 -4.19 -3.07 6.62
CA ALA A 77 -3.60 -4.39 6.41
C ALA A 77 -2.16 -4.51 6.92
N GLN A 78 -1.36 -3.44 6.86
CA GLN A 78 -0.01 -3.45 7.44
C GLN A 78 -0.04 -3.40 8.97
N LEU A 79 -0.95 -2.61 9.55
CA LEU A 79 -1.12 -2.54 11.00
C LEU A 79 -1.58 -3.88 11.58
N ASP A 80 -2.47 -4.59 10.88
CA ASP A 80 -2.96 -5.92 11.24
C ASP A 80 -1.88 -7.03 11.20
N THR A 81 -0.71 -6.74 10.61
CA THR A 81 0.43 -7.68 10.64
C THR A 81 1.34 -7.51 11.86
N LEU A 82 1.10 -6.49 12.70
CA LEU A 82 1.89 -6.26 13.90
C LEU A 82 1.50 -7.26 15.00
N PRO A 83 2.46 -7.77 15.78
CA PRO A 83 2.16 -8.71 16.87
C PRO A 83 1.21 -8.07 17.88
N GLY A 84 0.12 -8.78 18.20
CA GLY A 84 -0.90 -8.31 19.14
C GLY A 84 -1.84 -7.22 18.61
N ILE A 85 -1.75 -6.85 17.33
CA ILE A 85 -2.63 -5.89 16.65
C ILE A 85 -3.52 -6.63 15.66
N GLY A 86 -4.80 -6.73 15.99
CA GLY A 86 -5.83 -7.23 15.08
C GLY A 86 -6.56 -6.10 14.35
N PRO A 87 -7.55 -6.42 13.50
CA PRO A 87 -8.24 -5.46 12.63
C PRO A 87 -8.95 -4.36 13.43
N VAL A 88 -9.45 -4.67 14.63
CA VAL A 88 -10.11 -3.71 15.51
C VAL A 88 -9.13 -2.65 16.02
N THR A 89 -7.94 -3.07 16.48
CA THR A 89 -6.92 -2.14 16.98
C THR A 89 -6.28 -1.35 15.83
N ALA A 90 -6.04 -2.01 14.69
CA ALA A 90 -5.60 -1.35 13.46
C ALA A 90 -6.57 -0.24 13.03
N GLY A 91 -7.88 -0.52 13.06
CA GLY A 91 -8.92 0.49 12.79
C GLY A 91 -8.83 1.70 13.74
N ARG A 92 -8.66 1.46 15.05
CA ARG A 92 -8.53 2.56 16.02
C ARG A 92 -7.30 3.44 15.79
N ILE A 93 -6.20 2.89 15.26
CA ILE A 93 -5.01 3.68 14.88
C ILE A 93 -5.34 4.61 13.71
N ILE A 94 -6.05 4.10 12.71
CA ILE A 94 -6.50 4.90 11.56
C ILE A 94 -7.44 6.02 12.03
N ASP A 95 -8.41 5.69 12.88
CA ASP A 95 -9.35 6.67 13.46
C ASP A 95 -8.61 7.74 14.28
N TYR A 96 -7.63 7.33 15.09
CA TYR A 96 -6.81 8.26 15.87
C TYR A 96 -6.07 9.22 14.95
N ARG A 97 -5.40 8.72 13.90
CA ARG A 97 -4.71 9.54 12.89
C ARG A 97 -5.66 10.55 12.24
N SER A 98 -6.85 10.13 11.84
CA SER A 98 -7.84 11.03 11.25
C SER A 98 -8.30 12.14 12.21
N LYS A 99 -8.33 11.88 13.53
CA LYS A 99 -8.74 12.86 14.54
C LYS A 99 -7.64 13.85 14.90
N VAL A 100 -6.39 13.38 15.05
CA VAL A 100 -5.25 14.24 15.44
C VAL A 100 -4.51 14.82 14.25
N GLY A 101 -4.82 14.36 13.04
CA GLY A 101 -4.14 14.71 11.79
C GLY A 101 -2.83 13.93 11.61
N ARG A 102 -1.87 14.11 12.52
CA ARG A 102 -0.57 13.45 12.45
C ARG A 102 -0.12 12.98 13.84
N ILE A 103 0.45 11.78 13.90
CA ILE A 103 1.09 11.26 15.11
C ILE A 103 2.52 11.80 15.12
N ASN A 104 2.90 12.52 16.18
CA ASN A 104 4.22 13.12 16.33
C ASN A 104 5.17 12.24 17.15
N ALA A 105 4.62 11.46 18.07
CA ALA A 105 5.39 10.53 18.91
C ALA A 105 4.69 9.17 19.02
N LEU A 106 5.47 8.08 19.07
CA LEU A 106 4.91 6.74 19.24
C LEU A 106 4.14 6.59 20.55
N ASP A 107 4.53 7.31 21.61
CA ASP A 107 3.82 7.30 22.89
C ASP A 107 2.36 7.77 22.80
N GLU A 108 1.98 8.50 21.76
CA GLU A 108 0.58 8.84 21.50
C GLU A 108 -0.30 7.60 21.27
N LEU A 109 0.29 6.50 20.78
CA LEU A 109 -0.45 5.24 20.58
C LEU A 109 -0.98 4.67 21.90
N LYS A 110 -0.37 5.00 23.04
CA LYS A 110 -0.87 4.61 24.37
C LYS A 110 -2.23 5.23 24.72
N LYS A 111 -2.62 6.32 24.03
CA LYS A 111 -3.94 6.95 24.19
C LYS A 111 -5.04 6.14 23.49
N ILE A 112 -4.68 5.19 22.64
CA ILE A 112 -5.62 4.33 21.93
C ILE A 112 -5.94 3.12 22.80
N SER A 113 -7.24 2.86 22.97
CA SER A 113 -7.72 1.70 23.73
C SER A 113 -7.20 0.38 23.14
N GLY A 114 -6.50 -0.39 23.97
CA GLY A 114 -5.89 -1.67 23.59
C GLY A 114 -4.42 -1.61 23.14
N LEU A 115 -3.80 -0.43 23.17
CA LEU A 115 -2.39 -0.17 22.79
C LEU A 115 -1.52 0.28 23.98
N GLY A 116 -1.83 -0.19 25.20
CA GLY A 116 -1.03 0.04 26.40
C GLY A 116 -0.19 -1.18 26.80
N GLY A 117 0.75 -0.97 27.73
CA GLY A 117 1.52 -2.04 28.38
C GLY A 117 2.41 -2.82 27.42
N SER A 118 2.52 -4.13 27.62
CA SER A 118 3.47 -5.02 26.93
C SER A 118 3.32 -5.02 25.41
N LYS A 119 2.08 -4.91 24.91
CA LYS A 119 1.81 -4.88 23.45
C LYS A 119 2.46 -3.67 22.78
N PHE A 120 2.41 -2.51 23.44
CA PHE A 120 3.03 -1.31 22.92
C PHE A 120 4.54 -1.47 22.83
N GLU A 121 5.18 -1.98 23.87
CA GLU A 121 6.64 -2.17 23.89
C GLU A 121 7.10 -3.15 22.80
N GLU A 122 6.33 -4.21 22.54
CA GLU A 122 6.63 -5.20 21.49
C GLU A 122 6.56 -4.60 20.08
N ILE A 123 5.54 -3.77 19.79
CA ILE A 123 5.41 -3.15 18.47
C ILE A 123 6.26 -1.89 18.32
N LYS A 124 6.67 -1.23 19.41
CA LYS A 124 7.38 0.05 19.38
C LYS A 124 8.67 -0.04 18.55
N ILE A 125 9.39 -1.15 18.66
CA ILE A 125 10.63 -1.40 17.90
C ILE A 125 10.40 -1.62 16.41
N LEU A 126 9.15 -1.90 16.01
CA LEU A 126 8.72 -2.15 14.64
C LEU A 126 8.11 -0.92 13.98
N LEU A 127 8.04 0.19 14.70
CA LEU A 127 7.35 1.41 14.28
C LEU A 127 8.31 2.58 14.17
N ARG A 128 7.98 3.51 13.27
CA ARG A 128 8.61 4.83 13.19
C ARG A 128 7.57 5.91 12.92
N VAL A 129 7.99 7.16 13.12
CA VAL A 129 7.22 8.36 12.79
C VAL A 129 7.96 9.12 11.69
N SER A 130 7.24 9.59 10.66
CA SER A 130 7.72 10.53 9.64
C SER A 130 6.77 11.68 9.39
#